data_AF-A0A3M1DQZ5-F1
#
_entry.id   AF-A0A3M1DQZ5-F1
#
_cell.length_a   1.000
_cell.length_b   1.000
_cell.length_c   1.000
_cell.angle_alpha   90.00
_cell.angle_beta   90.00
_cell.angle_gamma   90.00
#
_symmetry.space_group_name_H-M   'P 1'
#
loop_
_entity.id
_entity.type
_entity.pdbx_description
1 polymer ?
#
loop_
_entity_poly.entity_id
_entity_poly.type
_entity_poly.pdbx_seq_one_letter_code
_entity_poly.pdbx_strand_id
1 'polypeptide(L)'
;QVVWRLQNQEGRPRLVRTDIPWPGRDTETEPAVLDERITGFSARFYGRNGWKDQWDARRDGLPQLVELNLTVQTGVNPVNLRSAVRLPSEERF
;
A
#
# COMPACT_ATOMS: atom_id res chain seq x y z
N GLN A 1 11.04 2.26 -7.48
CA GLN A 1 9.66 1.80 -7.26
C GLN A 1 9.52 1.33 -5.82
N VAL A 2 8.41 1.58 -5.16
CA VAL A 2 8.11 1.02 -3.84
C VAL A 2 6.95 0.04 -3.97
N VAL A 3 7.04 -1.10 -3.30
CA VAL A 3 5.99 -2.13 -3.28
C VAL A 3 5.66 -2.47 -1.83
N TRP A 4 4.36 -2.47 -1.51
CA TRP A 4 3.84 -2.94 -0.23
C TRP A 4 3.07 -4.24 -0.44
N ARG A 5 3.27 -5.23 0.42
CA ARG A 5 2.62 -6.53 0.31
C ARG A 5 2.47 -7.20 1.67
N LEU A 6 1.35 -7.89 1.88
CA LEU A 6 1.27 -8.89 2.95
C LEU A 6 2.01 -10.16 2.52
N GLN A 7 3.01 -10.55 3.29
CA GLN A 7 3.70 -11.83 3.14
C GLN A 7 3.40 -12.71 4.33
N ASN A 8 3.15 -14.00 4.07
CA ASN A 8 3.04 -15.00 5.12
C ASN A 8 4.44 -15.51 5.46
N GLN A 9 4.88 -15.29 6.70
CA GLN A 9 6.13 -15.80 7.23
C GLN A 9 5.82 -16.57 8.51
N GLU A 10 6.23 -17.84 8.57
CA GLU A 10 5.96 -18.73 9.72
C GLU A 10 4.47 -18.81 10.09
N GLY A 11 3.59 -18.78 9.08
CA GLY A 11 2.14 -18.85 9.28
C GLY A 11 1.49 -17.54 9.75
N ARG A 12 2.23 -16.43 9.83
CA ARG A 12 1.70 -15.12 10.23
C ARG A 12 1.81 -14.12 9.07
N PRO A 13 0.72 -13.39 8.72
CA PRO A 13 0.79 -12.33 7.73
C PRO A 13 1.55 -11.12 8.31
N ARG A 14 2.47 -10.57 7.52
CA ARG A 14 3.28 -9.39 7.86
C ARG A 14 3.29 -8.44 6.67
N LEU A 15 3.10 -7.14 6.94
CA LEU A 15 3.23 -6.11 5.92
C LEU A 15 4.71 -5.80 5.69
N VAL A 16 5.19 -6.03 4.48
CA VAL A 16 6.55 -5.69 4.05
C VAL A 16 6.55 -4.55 3.04
N ARG A 17 7.63 -3.78 3.05
CA ARG A 17 7.96 -2.75 2.06
C ARG A 17 9.23 -3.16 1.32
N THR A 18 9.19 -3.11 0.01
CA THR A 18 10.36 -3.31 -0.85
C THR A 18 10.64 -2.06 -1.66
N ASP A 19 11.84 -1.53 -1.53
CA ASP A 19 12.33 -0.38 -2.28
C ASP A 19 13.21 -0.88 -3.43
N ILE A 20 12.75 -0.67 -4.66
CA ILE A 20 13.44 -1.07 -5.89
C ILE A 20 14.10 0.18 -6.50
N PRO A 21 15.42 0.31 -6.49
CA PRO A 21 16.09 1.48 -7.05
C PRO A 21 15.87 1.62 -8.57
N TRP A 22 15.99 2.85 -9.09
CA TRP A 22 15.96 3.12 -10.52
C TRP A 22 17.22 3.92 -10.92
N PRO A 23 17.96 3.57 -11.99
CA PRO A 23 17.77 2.43 -12.89
C PRO A 23 18.55 1.21 -12.39
N GLY A 24 17.99 0.37 -11.53
CA GLY A 24 18.68 -0.81 -11.02
C GLY A 24 17.72 -1.95 -10.74
N ARG A 25 17.75 -3.00 -11.56
CA ARG A 25 16.98 -4.23 -11.33
C ARG A 25 17.77 -5.31 -10.58
N ASP A 26 19.08 -5.11 -10.40
CA ASP A 26 20.00 -6.19 -9.99
C ASP A 26 20.44 -6.13 -8.52
N THR A 27 20.00 -5.13 -7.75
CA THR A 27 20.13 -5.16 -6.29
C THR A 27 18.86 -5.75 -5.71
N GLU A 28 18.90 -7.05 -5.43
CA GLU A 28 17.89 -7.72 -4.61
C GLU A 28 17.83 -6.99 -3.27
N THR A 29 16.85 -6.09 -3.13
CA THR A 29 16.66 -5.33 -1.90
C THR A 29 15.78 -6.16 -1.00
N GLU A 30 16.32 -6.59 0.13
CA GLU A 30 15.56 -7.37 1.10
C GLU A 30 14.30 -6.60 1.52
N PRO A 31 13.11 -7.23 1.48
CA PRO A 31 11.90 -6.61 1.98
C PRO A 31 12.03 -6.24 3.46
N ALA A 32 11.73 -4.99 3.80
CA ALA A 32 11.69 -4.52 5.17
C ALA A 32 10.31 -4.78 5.79
N VAL A 33 10.26 -5.49 6.91
CA VAL A 33 9.03 -5.61 7.72
C VAL A 33 8.72 -4.25 8.34
N LEU A 34 7.50 -3.75 8.15
CA LEU A 34 7.10 -2.44 8.70
C LEU A 34 6.75 -2.51 10.19
N ASP A 35 5.91 -3.47 10.58
CA ASP A 35 5.55 -3.77 11.97
C ASP A 35 4.93 -5.18 12.02
N GLU A 36 5.31 -6.00 13.00
CA GLU A 36 4.82 -7.38 13.13
C GLU A 36 3.34 -7.47 13.53
N ARG A 37 2.78 -6.38 14.04
CA ARG A 37 1.37 -6.32 14.46
C ARG A 37 0.44 -6.03 13.29
N ILE A 38 0.95 -5.59 12.14
CA ILE A 38 0.12 -5.34 10.96
C ILE A 38 -0.14 -6.67 10.25
N THR A 39 -1.35 -7.18 10.42
CA THR A 39 -1.80 -8.47 9.90
C THR A 39 -2.71 -8.33 8.67
N GLY A 40 -3.19 -7.12 8.39
CA GLY A 40 -4.03 -6.81 7.23
C GLY A 40 -3.61 -5.50 6.56
N PHE A 41 -3.69 -5.47 5.23
CA PHE A 41 -3.39 -4.31 4.39
C PHE A 41 -4.24 -4.38 3.13
N SER A 42 -4.96 -3.31 2.82
CA SER A 42 -5.62 -3.11 1.53
C SER A 42 -5.63 -1.64 1.17
N ALA A 43 -5.79 -1.36 -0.12
CA ALA A 43 -5.89 0.00 -0.64
C ALA A 43 -7.09 0.12 -1.57
N ARG A 44 -7.71 1.30 -1.55
CA ARG A 44 -8.72 1.71 -2.54
C ARG A 44 -8.31 3.05 -3.12
N PHE A 45 -8.71 3.28 -4.36
CA PHE A 45 -8.23 4.39 -5.18
C PHE A 45 -9.42 5.18 -5.70
N TYR A 46 -9.41 6.49 -5.49
CA TYR A 46 -10.44 7.39 -6.00
C TYR A 46 -9.94 8.12 -7.25
N GLY A 47 -10.78 8.20 -8.27
CA GLY A 47 -10.56 9.12 -9.38
C GLY A 47 -11.88 9.46 -10.08
N ARG A 48 -11.81 9.76 -11.38
CA ARG A 48 -12.94 10.34 -12.15
C ARG A 48 -14.27 9.59 -11.99
N ASN A 49 -14.23 8.26 -11.89
CA ASN A 49 -15.43 7.41 -11.84
C ASN A 49 -15.70 6.83 -10.45
N GLY A 50 -15.13 7.43 -9.39
CA GLY A 50 -15.31 6.98 -8.01
C GLY A 50 -14.21 6.04 -7.51
N TRP A 51 -14.54 5.29 -6.45
CA TRP A 51 -13.64 4.37 -5.76
C TRP A 51 -13.48 3.05 -6.50
N LYS A 52 -12.24 2.56 -6.60
CA LYS A 52 -11.88 1.25 -7.15
C LYS A 52 -10.89 0.52 -6.24
N ASP A 53 -10.97 -0.80 -6.18
CA ASP A 53 -10.05 -1.63 -5.38
C ASP A 53 -8.76 -1.96 -6.14
N GLN A 54 -8.75 -1.73 -7.45
CA GLN A 54 -7.58 -1.88 -8.32
C GLN A 54 -7.40 -0.62 -9.16
N TRP A 55 -6.15 -0.29 -9.47
CA TRP A 55 -5.79 0.89 -10.24
C TRP A 55 -4.65 0.59 -11.20
N ASP A 56 -4.79 1.05 -12.45
CA ASP A 56 -3.74 0.99 -13.45
C ASP A 56 -3.32 2.42 -13.82
N ALA A 57 -2.21 2.87 -13.26
CA ALA A 57 -1.73 4.24 -13.48
C ALA A 57 -1.27 4.50 -14.93
N ARG A 58 -0.99 3.45 -15.73
CA ARG A 58 -0.63 3.62 -17.14
C ARG A 58 -1.85 3.94 -18.00
N ARG A 59 -3.02 3.44 -17.61
CA ARG A 59 -4.30 3.67 -18.30
C ARG A 59 -5.06 4.86 -17.72
N ASP A 60 -5.12 4.94 -16.39
CA ASP A 60 -6.03 5.81 -15.66
C ASP A 60 -5.35 7.08 -15.09
N GLY A 61 -4.02 7.21 -15.21
CA GLY A 61 -3.23 8.25 -14.57
C GLY A 61 -3.08 8.04 -13.05
N LEU A 62 -2.59 9.05 -12.32
CA LEU A 62 -2.54 8.97 -10.85
C LEU A 62 -3.96 9.09 -10.26
N PRO A 63 -4.32 8.28 -9.25
CA PRO A 63 -5.57 8.49 -8.52
C PRO A 63 -5.51 9.81 -7.74
N GLN A 64 -6.66 10.44 -7.50
CA GLN A 64 -6.74 11.68 -6.73
C GLN A 64 -6.55 11.43 -5.23
N LEU A 65 -7.08 10.31 -4.72
CA LEU A 65 -6.95 9.87 -3.34
C LEU A 65 -6.62 8.37 -3.29
N VAL A 66 -5.82 7.99 -2.32
CA VAL A 66 -5.59 6.59 -1.93
C VAL A 66 -6.04 6.42 -0.50
N GLU A 67 -7.01 5.53 -0.27
CA GLU A 67 -7.41 5.07 1.05
C GLU A 67 -6.61 3.81 1.39
N LEU A 68 -5.92 3.83 2.53
CA LEU A 68 -5.20 2.69 3.09
C LEU A 68 -5.99 2.17 4.28
N ASN A 69 -6.24 0.87 4.28
CA ASN A 69 -6.86 0.16 5.40
C ASN A 69 -5.83 -0.83 5.97
N LEU A 70 -5.51 -0.67 7.25
CA LEU A 70 -4.59 -1.53 8.00
C LEU A 70 -5.36 -2.28 9.09
N THR A 71 -5.11 -3.57 9.24
CA THR A 71 -5.54 -4.33 10.42
C THR A 71 -4.34 -4.54 11.31
N VAL A 72 -4.41 -4.04 12.54
CA VAL A 72 -3.33 -4.10 13.53
C VAL A 72 -3.77 -4.94 14.73
N GLN A 73 -3.03 -5.98 15.05
CA GLN A 73 -3.26 -6.80 16.24
C GLN A 73 -2.80 -6.05 17.49
N THR A 74 -3.74 -5.68 18.37
CA THR A 74 -3.45 -5.01 19.65
C THR A 74 -4.03 -5.82 20.81
N GLY A 75 -3.17 -6.54 21.53
CA GLY A 75 -3.62 -7.45 22.59
C GLY A 75 -4.56 -8.52 22.04
N VAL A 76 -5.78 -8.60 22.57
CA VAL A 76 -6.76 -9.65 22.22
C VAL A 76 -7.50 -9.34 20.91
N ASN A 77 -7.84 -8.07 20.66
CA ASN A 77 -8.69 -7.69 19.53
C ASN A 77 -7.91 -6.92 18.46
N PRO A 78 -8.12 -7.21 17.17
CA PRO A 78 -7.56 -6.41 16.09
C PRO A 78 -8.29 -5.06 15.98
N VAL A 79 -7.53 -4.02 15.66
CA VAL A 79 -8.03 -2.68 15.37
C VAL A 79 -7.81 -2.37 13.90
N ASN A 80 -8.83 -1.80 13.25
CA ASN A 80 -8.72 -1.34 11.87
C ASN A 80 -8.39 0.15 11.84
N LEU A 81 -7.27 0.50 11.22
CA LEU A 81 -6.87 1.89 10.97
C LEU A 81 -7.16 2.22 9.51
N ARG A 82 -7.77 3.39 9.30
CA ARG A 82 -8.05 3.93 7.97
C ARG A 82 -7.40 5.29 7.82
N SER A 83 -6.67 5.47 6.74
CA SER A 83 -6.07 6.76 6.38
C SER A 83 -6.29 7.02 4.90
N ALA A 84 -6.45 8.28 4.52
CA ALA A 84 -6.58 8.70 3.13
C ALA A 84 -5.51 9.74 2.80
N VAL A 85 -4.81 9.53 1.69
CA VAL A 85 -3.75 10.43 1.22
C VAL A 85 -4.16 11.00 -0.13
N ARG A 86 -4.19 12.32 -0.26
CA ARG A 86 -4.38 13.00 -1.54
C ARG A 86 -3.08 12.94 -2.32
N LEU A 87 -3.12 12.47 -3.55
CA LEU A 87 -1.95 12.54 -4.43
C LEU A 87 -1.96 13.87 -5.18
N PRO A 88 -0.78 14.45 -5.46
CA PRO A 88 -0.69 15.61 -6.33
C PRO A 88 -1.12 15.19 -7.74
N SER A 89 -2.32 15.58 -8.14
CA SER A 89 -2.75 15.55 -9.54
C SER A 89 -2.37 16.86 -10.21
N GLU A 90 -2.00 16.81 -11.49
CA GLU A 90 -1.87 18.01 -12.33
C GLU A 90 -3.26 18.65 -12.55
N GLU A 91 -3.89 19.17 -11.49
CA GLU A 91 -4.97 20.15 -11.64
C GLU A 91 -4.30 21.47 -12.01
N ARG A 92 -3.94 21.61 -13.30
CA ARG A 92 -3.73 22.94 -13.88
C ARG A 92 -5.10 23.62 -13.90
N PHE A 93 -5.28 24.61 -13.02
CA PHE A 93 -6.39 25.57 -13.07
C PHE A 93 -6.32 26.39 -14.35
#